data_AF-A0A931M8J1-F1
#
_entry.id   AF-A0A931M8J1-F1
#
_cell.length_a   1.000
_cell.length_b   1.000
_cell.length_c   1.000
_cell.angle_alpha   90.00
_cell.angle_beta   90.00
_cell.angle_gamma   90.00
#
_symmetry.space_group_name_H-M   'P 1'
#
loop_
_entity.id
_entity.type
_entity.pdbx_description
1 polymer ?
#
loop_
_entity_poly.entity_id
_entity_poly.type
_entity_poly.pdbx_seq_one_letter_code
_entity_poly.pdbx_strand_id
1 'polypeptide(L)'
;MINKFFSFKWFAPVAVMAIVGCNNQSKQAAADNTLSDAEVKDGWKLLFDGKTTTGWRAYNGKTIPAGWSIEDGALKTSGTAHDAIGGDIVYGEEPYENFELTADWKISKGGNSGIFYHIVEDTQYHAPYETAPEYQVIDDIGFPEKLEDWQKAGVDYAMYTPTAEKVLKPVGEWNHSRIV
;
A
#
# COMPACT_ATOMS: atom_id res chain seq x y z
N MET A 1 -3.38 -6.19 7.33
CA MET A 1 -4.00 -6.83 6.15
C MET A 1 -4.09 -5.78 5.07
N ILE A 2 -3.57 -6.02 3.87
CA ILE A 2 -3.63 -5.08 2.74
C ILE A 2 -4.40 -5.77 1.60
N ASN A 3 -5.39 -5.12 1.00
CA ASN A 3 -6.40 -5.73 0.12
C ASN A 3 -6.94 -4.81 -0.98
N LYS A 4 -6.08 -4.17 -1.79
CA LYS A 4 -6.32 -3.75 -3.20
C LYS A 4 -5.28 -2.75 -3.64
N PHE A 5 -4.79 -2.83 -4.89
CA PHE A 5 -3.41 -2.48 -5.18
C PHE A 5 -3.13 -1.95 -6.63
N PHE A 6 -2.46 -0.78 -6.71
CA PHE A 6 -1.60 -0.13 -7.75
C PHE A 6 -2.06 0.24 -9.19
N SER A 7 -1.65 1.44 -9.63
CA SER A 7 -1.65 1.95 -11.02
C SER A 7 -0.32 2.50 -11.49
N PHE A 8 -0.17 2.59 -12.80
CA PHE A 8 0.91 3.32 -13.42
C PHE A 8 0.34 4.22 -14.51
N LYS A 9 0.83 5.46 -14.61
CA LYS A 9 0.53 6.36 -15.73
C LYS A 9 1.82 6.85 -16.38
N TRP A 10 1.91 6.69 -17.69
CA TRP A 10 2.90 7.36 -18.53
C TRP A 10 2.23 8.56 -19.21
N PHE A 11 2.75 9.77 -19.02
CA PHE A 11 2.23 10.96 -19.70
C PHE A 11 2.93 11.17 -21.04
N ALA A 12 2.21 10.93 -22.14
CA ALA A 12 2.48 11.59 -23.41
C ALA A 12 1.45 12.71 -23.62
N PRO A 13 1.85 13.90 -24.12
CA PRO A 13 0.94 15.04 -24.21
C PRO A 13 0.03 14.87 -25.44
N VAL A 14 -1.28 14.70 -25.21
CA VAL A 14 -2.28 14.83 -26.28
C VAL A 14 -3.41 15.74 -25.80
N ALA A 15 -3.52 16.90 -26.44
CA ALA A 15 -4.63 17.81 -26.28
C ALA A 15 -5.81 17.36 -27.16
N VAL A 16 -6.98 17.08 -26.58
CA VAL A 16 -8.26 17.04 -27.34
C VAL A 16 -9.44 17.52 -26.48
N MET A 17 -10.30 18.28 -27.17
CA MET A 17 -11.54 18.96 -26.79
C MET A 17 -12.58 18.14 -26.02
N ALA A 18 -13.31 18.85 -25.15
CA ALA A 18 -14.44 18.36 -24.38
C ALA A 18 -15.72 18.22 -25.24
N ILE A 19 -16.38 17.07 -25.12
CA ILE A 19 -17.80 16.90 -25.44
C ILE A 19 -18.47 16.40 -24.15
N VAL A 20 -19.37 17.21 -23.59
CA VAL A 20 -20.14 16.88 -22.38
C VAL A 20 -21.30 15.99 -22.80
N GLY A 21 -21.22 14.71 -22.45
CA GLY A 21 -22.34 13.77 -22.44
C GLY A 21 -22.51 13.19 -21.05
N CYS A 22 -23.60 13.55 -20.36
CA CYS A 22 -23.95 12.94 -19.08
C CYS A 22 -24.41 11.50 -19.29
N ASN A 23 -23.48 10.55 -19.19
CA ASN A 23 -23.81 9.14 -19.01
C ASN A 23 -23.67 8.80 -17.52
N ASN A 24 -24.81 8.62 -16.85
CA ASN A 24 -24.88 8.00 -15.52
C ASN A 24 -24.59 6.50 -15.68
N GLN A 25 -23.33 6.14 -15.92
CA GLN A 25 -22.84 4.80 -15.65
C GLN A 25 -22.47 4.76 -14.18
N SER A 26 -23.26 4.05 -13.37
CA SER A 26 -22.80 3.59 -12.07
C SER A 26 -21.50 2.82 -12.31
N LYS A 27 -20.35 3.42 -11.96
CA LYS A 27 -19.04 2.78 -11.99
C LYS A 27 -19.15 1.52 -11.13
N GLN A 28 -19.33 0.36 -11.75
CA GLN A 28 -19.34 -0.89 -11.02
C GLN A 28 -17.92 -1.11 -10.51
N ALA A 29 -17.73 -0.96 -9.20
CA ALA A 29 -16.45 -1.22 -8.57
C ALA A 29 -16.04 -2.66 -8.91
N ALA A 30 -14.81 -2.85 -9.37
CA ALA A 30 -14.27 -4.18 -9.63
C ALA A 30 -14.32 -5.02 -8.35
N ALA A 31 -14.53 -6.33 -8.51
CA ALA A 31 -14.42 -7.26 -7.40
C ALA A 31 -13.01 -7.18 -6.78
N ASP A 32 -12.87 -7.64 -5.54
CA ASP A 32 -11.57 -7.63 -4.86
C ASP A 32 -10.50 -8.37 -5.65
N ASN A 33 -9.30 -7.79 -5.70
CA ASN A 33 -8.14 -8.32 -6.43
C ASN A 33 -8.42 -8.61 -7.92
N THR A 34 -9.18 -7.73 -8.57
CA THR A 34 -9.39 -7.71 -10.02
C THR A 34 -9.35 -6.28 -10.54
N LEU A 35 -8.91 -6.08 -11.78
CA LEU A 35 -8.97 -4.79 -12.46
C LEU A 35 -10.28 -4.68 -13.24
N SER A 36 -10.93 -3.53 -13.17
CA SER A 36 -12.01 -3.14 -14.08
C SER A 36 -11.48 -2.87 -15.49
N ASP A 37 -12.36 -2.91 -16.49
CA ASP A 37 -12.01 -2.55 -17.86
C ASP A 37 -11.43 -1.12 -17.96
N ALA A 38 -11.88 -0.21 -17.10
CA ALA A 38 -11.37 1.15 -17.03
C ALA A 38 -9.94 1.19 -16.48
N GLU A 39 -9.65 0.46 -15.42
CA GLU A 39 -8.30 0.34 -14.84
C GLU A 39 -7.34 -0.31 -15.84
N VAL A 40 -7.76 -1.38 -16.52
CA VAL A 40 -6.94 -2.00 -17.59
C VAL A 40 -6.65 -0.99 -18.70
N LYS A 41 -7.67 -0.25 -19.16
CA LYS A 41 -7.51 0.78 -20.20
C LYS A 41 -6.59 1.92 -19.76
N ASP A 42 -6.64 2.29 -18.49
CA ASP A 42 -5.81 3.35 -17.90
C ASP A 42 -4.39 2.88 -17.55
N GLY A 43 -4.05 1.61 -17.80
CA GLY A 43 -2.71 1.05 -17.63
C GLY A 43 -2.40 0.53 -16.22
N TRP A 44 -3.41 0.25 -15.40
CA TRP A 44 -3.22 -0.28 -14.05
C TRP A 44 -2.66 -1.72 -14.10
N LYS A 45 -1.80 -2.06 -13.14
CA LYS A 45 -1.22 -3.39 -12.97
C LYS A 45 -1.56 -3.92 -11.59
N LEU A 46 -2.15 -5.10 -11.54
CA LEU A 46 -2.45 -5.78 -10.29
C LEU A 46 -1.16 -6.37 -9.69
N LEU A 47 -0.71 -5.89 -8.53
CA LEU A 47 0.48 -6.46 -7.85
C LEU A 47 0.13 -7.60 -6.88
N PHE A 48 -1.15 -7.87 -6.62
CA PHE A 48 -1.58 -8.99 -5.79
C PHE A 48 -2.95 -9.53 -6.27
N ASP A 49 -3.01 -10.84 -6.53
CA ASP A 49 -4.18 -11.52 -7.11
C ASP A 49 -5.17 -12.07 -6.06
N GLY A 50 -4.90 -11.83 -4.77
CA GLY A 50 -5.69 -12.36 -3.66
C GLY A 50 -5.45 -13.84 -3.36
N LYS A 51 -4.52 -14.51 -4.04
CA LYS A 51 -4.38 -15.97 -4.02
C LYS A 51 -2.94 -16.45 -3.89
N THR A 52 -1.98 -15.71 -4.44
CA THR A 52 -0.57 -16.06 -4.49
C THR A 52 0.30 -14.91 -4.03
N THR A 53 1.48 -15.21 -3.52
CA THR A 53 2.51 -14.20 -3.22
C THR A 53 3.38 -13.91 -4.44
N THR A 54 2.86 -14.12 -5.65
CA THR A 54 3.64 -13.91 -6.88
C THR A 54 4.11 -12.45 -6.94
N GLY A 55 5.39 -12.28 -7.24
CA GLY A 55 6.06 -10.98 -7.22
C GLY A 55 6.44 -10.45 -5.83
N TRP A 56 5.90 -11.00 -4.74
CA TRP A 56 6.23 -10.61 -3.37
C TRP A 56 7.27 -11.54 -2.73
N ARG A 57 8.24 -10.94 -2.05
CA ARG A 57 9.31 -11.65 -1.33
C ARG A 57 9.76 -10.83 -0.12
N ALA A 58 10.53 -11.42 0.77
CA ALA A 58 11.18 -10.69 1.85
C ALA A 58 12.08 -9.57 1.30
N TYR A 59 12.12 -8.43 2.00
CA TYR A 59 13.17 -7.43 1.84
C TYR A 59 14.54 -8.09 2.07
N ASN A 60 15.50 -7.86 1.17
CA ASN A 60 16.80 -8.53 1.10
C ASN A 60 16.74 -10.07 1.03
N GLY A 61 15.60 -10.65 0.63
CA GLY A 61 15.39 -12.09 0.54
C GLY A 61 14.70 -12.53 -0.75
N LYS A 62 14.56 -13.85 -0.92
CA LYS A 62 14.05 -14.47 -2.17
C LYS A 62 12.66 -15.07 -2.05
N THR A 63 12.17 -15.27 -0.85
CA THR A 63 10.91 -15.94 -0.56
C THR A 63 10.09 -15.13 0.42
N ILE A 64 8.78 -15.36 0.45
CA ILE A 64 7.92 -14.75 1.46
C ILE A 64 8.33 -15.22 2.88
N PRO A 65 8.42 -14.32 3.88
CA PRO A 65 8.68 -14.74 5.27
C PRO A 65 7.53 -15.56 5.85
N ALA A 66 7.83 -16.45 6.81
CA ALA A 66 6.83 -17.32 7.45
C ALA A 66 5.73 -16.56 8.21
N GLY A 67 5.97 -15.29 8.58
CA GLY A 67 4.98 -14.43 9.23
C GLY A 67 3.89 -13.90 8.30
N TRP A 68 3.96 -14.17 6.99
CA TRP A 68 2.95 -13.73 6.02
C TRP A 68 2.08 -14.89 5.54
N SER A 69 0.78 -14.63 5.50
CA SER A 69 -0.24 -15.53 4.95
C SER A 69 -1.18 -14.76 4.02
N ILE A 70 -1.97 -15.53 3.27
CA ILE A 70 -3.12 -15.01 2.53
C ILE A 70 -4.38 -15.46 3.26
N GLU A 71 -5.19 -14.50 3.69
CA GLU A 71 -6.46 -14.74 4.38
C GLU A 71 -7.53 -13.81 3.80
N ASP A 72 -8.69 -14.38 3.45
CA ASP A 72 -9.82 -13.64 2.86
C ASP A 72 -9.43 -12.76 1.66
N GLY A 73 -8.51 -13.26 0.83
CA GLY A 73 -8.04 -12.54 -0.34
C GLY A 73 -7.04 -11.43 -0.04
N ALA A 74 -6.55 -11.28 1.20
CA ALA A 74 -5.62 -10.23 1.63
C ALA A 74 -4.26 -10.79 2.06
N LEU A 75 -3.19 -10.03 1.81
CA LEU A 75 -1.88 -10.31 2.45
C LEU A 75 -1.94 -9.88 3.92
N LYS A 76 -1.63 -10.82 4.82
CA LYS A 76 -1.70 -10.63 6.27
C LYS A 76 -0.38 -11.04 6.92
N THR A 77 0.17 -10.14 7.72
CA THR A 77 1.27 -10.45 8.64
C THR A 77 0.72 -10.85 10.01
N SER A 78 1.37 -11.82 10.66
CA SER A 78 1.10 -12.22 12.04
C SER A 78 1.56 -11.17 13.06
N GLY A 79 2.41 -10.22 12.66
CA GLY A 79 3.02 -9.24 13.57
C GLY A 79 4.01 -9.84 14.57
N THR A 80 4.29 -11.14 14.50
CA THR A 80 5.13 -11.86 15.47
C THR A 80 6.63 -11.65 15.28
N ALA A 81 7.04 -10.83 14.31
CA ALA A 81 8.40 -10.33 14.22
C ALA A 81 8.60 -9.20 15.25
N HIS A 82 8.33 -9.49 16.53
CA HIS A 82 8.35 -8.48 17.58
C HIS A 82 9.75 -7.91 17.84
N ASP A 83 10.82 -8.64 17.48
CA ASP A 83 12.19 -8.26 17.82
C ASP A 83 13.21 -8.52 16.68
N ALA A 84 12.73 -8.85 15.46
CA ALA A 84 13.61 -9.21 14.35
C ALA A 84 13.27 -8.40 13.11
N ILE A 85 14.21 -7.55 12.72
CA ILE A 85 14.44 -7.16 11.34
C ILE A 85 14.29 -8.43 10.47
N GLY A 86 13.37 -8.44 9.50
CA GLY A 86 13.16 -9.61 8.63
C GLY A 86 11.70 -10.03 8.39
N GLY A 87 10.74 -9.20 8.77
CA GLY A 87 9.33 -9.39 8.43
C GLY A 87 8.90 -8.67 7.15
N ASP A 88 9.62 -7.64 6.71
CA ASP A 88 9.16 -6.79 5.61
C ASP A 88 9.18 -7.52 4.27
N ILE A 89 8.21 -7.16 3.42
CA ILE A 89 8.08 -7.70 2.07
C ILE A 89 8.15 -6.58 1.04
N VAL A 90 8.65 -6.93 -0.14
CA VAL A 90 8.76 -6.04 -1.28
C VAL A 90 8.17 -6.72 -2.51
N TYR A 91 7.51 -5.94 -3.36
CA TYR A 91 7.18 -6.38 -4.70
C TYR A 91 8.44 -6.28 -5.57
N GLY A 92 9.03 -7.43 -5.89
CA GLY A 92 10.38 -7.53 -6.43
C GLY A 92 10.48 -7.92 -7.90
N GLU A 93 9.39 -7.86 -8.68
CA GLU A 93 9.46 -8.16 -10.12
C GLU A 93 10.16 -7.06 -10.92
N GLU A 94 9.92 -5.79 -10.55
CA GLU A 94 10.50 -4.64 -11.23
C GLU A 94 10.54 -3.42 -10.29
N PRO A 95 11.52 -2.51 -10.48
CA PRO A 95 11.55 -1.24 -9.78
C PRO A 95 10.57 -0.24 -10.41
N TYR A 96 10.09 0.71 -9.60
CA TYR A 96 9.22 1.80 -10.04
C TYR A 96 9.85 3.15 -9.73
N GLU A 97 9.95 4.03 -10.73
CA GLU A 97 10.40 5.41 -10.56
C GLU A 97 9.20 6.33 -10.27
N ASN A 98 8.42 6.68 -11.28
CA ASN A 98 7.14 7.41 -11.10
C ASN A 98 6.00 6.40 -11.05
N PHE A 99 5.10 6.47 -10.08
CA PHE A 99 3.98 5.52 -9.97
C PHE A 99 2.76 6.17 -9.32
N GLU A 100 1.60 5.53 -9.42
CA GLU A 100 0.43 5.89 -8.61
C GLU A 100 -0.10 4.62 -7.93
N LEU A 101 0.19 4.46 -6.66
CA LEU A 101 -0.17 3.29 -5.87
C LEU A 101 -1.49 3.55 -5.13
N THR A 102 -2.50 2.70 -5.30
CA THR A 102 -3.63 2.63 -4.37
C THR A 102 -3.52 1.40 -3.50
N ALA A 103 -3.82 1.47 -2.20
CA ALA A 103 -3.75 0.37 -1.25
C ALA A 103 -5.00 0.37 -0.35
N ASP A 104 -5.77 -0.72 -0.29
CA ASP A 104 -6.70 -0.91 0.84
C ASP A 104 -5.97 -1.57 2.00
N TRP A 105 -6.18 -1.11 3.23
CA TRP A 105 -5.51 -1.68 4.39
C TRP A 105 -6.41 -1.72 5.62
N LYS A 106 -6.12 -2.67 6.50
CA LYS A 106 -6.83 -2.93 7.75
C LYS A 106 -5.83 -3.40 8.80
N ILE A 107 -5.94 -2.85 9.99
CA ILE A 107 -5.09 -3.16 11.14
C ILE A 107 -5.90 -3.73 12.30
N SER A 108 -5.22 -4.48 13.17
CA SER A 108 -5.71 -4.86 14.49
C SER A 108 -5.54 -3.71 15.49
N LYS A 109 -6.17 -3.82 16.66
CA LYS A 109 -6.00 -2.85 17.75
C LYS A 109 -4.53 -2.76 18.15
N GLY A 110 -4.01 -1.55 18.27
CA GLY A 110 -2.61 -1.26 18.54
C GLY A 110 -1.65 -1.65 17.43
N GLY A 111 -2.16 -1.99 16.23
CA GLY A 111 -1.34 -2.39 15.10
C GLY A 111 -0.49 -1.24 14.56
N ASN A 112 0.71 -1.59 14.08
CA ASN A 112 1.64 -0.69 13.42
C ASN A 112 2.22 -1.40 12.19
N SER A 113 2.27 -0.71 11.06
CA SER A 113 2.73 -1.16 9.76
C SER A 113 3.00 0.06 8.89
N GLY A 114 3.45 -0.16 7.66
CA GLY A 114 3.70 0.92 6.71
C GLY A 114 3.70 0.45 5.28
N ILE A 115 3.59 1.40 4.36
CA ILE A 115 3.77 1.19 2.94
C ILE A 115 4.99 1.99 2.51
N PHE A 116 6.09 1.29 2.26
CA PHE A 116 7.34 1.87 1.79
C PHE A 116 7.35 2.00 0.27
N TYR A 117 8.04 3.02 -0.24
CA TYR A 117 8.23 3.25 -1.67
C TYR A 117 9.65 3.74 -1.98
N HIS A 118 10.09 3.58 -3.23
CA HIS A 118 11.49 3.83 -3.65
C HIS A 118 12.54 3.08 -2.81
N ILE A 119 12.18 1.87 -2.38
CA ILE A 119 13.03 1.01 -1.55
C ILE A 119 14.33 0.67 -2.29
N VAL A 120 15.45 0.81 -1.59
CA VAL A 120 16.77 0.32 -2.04
C VAL A 120 17.17 -0.85 -1.17
N GLU A 121 17.42 -1.99 -1.81
CA GLU A 121 17.94 -3.21 -1.17
C GLU A 121 19.46 -3.27 -1.31
N ASP A 122 20.15 -3.39 -0.19
CA ASP A 122 21.58 -3.68 -0.11
C ASP A 122 21.87 -4.38 1.23
N THR A 123 22.94 -5.18 1.27
CA THR A 123 23.37 -5.88 2.50
C THR A 123 23.74 -4.96 3.66
N GLN A 124 24.03 -3.68 3.39
CA GLN A 124 24.31 -2.69 4.44
C GLN A 124 23.05 -2.16 5.13
N TYR A 125 21.89 -2.25 4.48
CA TYR A 125 20.62 -1.76 5.00
C TYR A 125 19.83 -2.92 5.58
N HIS A 126 19.45 -2.82 6.84
CA HIS A 126 18.80 -3.91 7.55
C HIS A 126 17.28 -3.82 7.39
N ALA A 127 16.71 -2.62 7.26
CA ALA A 127 15.28 -2.41 7.09
C ALA A 127 14.93 -1.41 5.96
N PRO A 128 13.71 -1.47 5.38
CA PRO A 128 13.30 -0.56 4.31
C PRO A 128 13.35 0.93 4.70
N TYR A 129 13.00 1.26 5.95
CA TYR A 129 12.96 2.66 6.43
C TYR A 129 14.33 3.36 6.40
N GLU A 130 15.43 2.62 6.26
CA GLU A 130 16.78 3.20 6.16
C GLU A 130 16.99 3.92 4.82
N THR A 131 16.21 3.57 3.78
CA THR A 131 16.35 4.10 2.43
C THR A 131 15.05 4.64 1.85
N ALA A 132 13.90 4.17 2.33
CA ALA A 132 12.59 4.44 1.77
C ALA A 132 11.76 5.39 2.66
N PRO A 133 11.07 6.37 2.06
CA PRO A 133 9.94 7.02 2.72
C PRO A 133 8.81 6.03 3.04
N GLU A 134 7.96 6.38 4.00
CA GLU A 134 6.93 5.49 4.55
C GLU A 134 5.58 6.20 4.66
N TYR A 135 4.57 5.68 3.95
CA TYR A 135 3.18 5.99 4.28
C TYR A 135 2.78 5.20 5.53
N GLN A 136 2.55 5.91 6.62
CA GLN A 136 2.30 5.30 7.93
C GLN A 136 0.93 4.60 8.01
N VAL A 137 0.90 3.40 8.57
CA VAL A 137 -0.31 2.60 8.82
C VAL A 137 -0.35 2.17 10.29
N ILE A 138 -1.02 2.94 11.13
CA ILE A 138 -1.01 2.74 12.59
C ILE A 138 -2.37 2.99 13.24
N ASP A 139 -2.59 2.38 14.40
CA ASP A 139 -3.76 2.66 15.24
C ASP A 139 -3.58 3.98 16.02
N ASP A 140 -4.02 5.08 15.42
CA ASP A 140 -3.94 6.43 15.99
C ASP A 140 -4.40 6.57 17.45
N ILE A 141 -5.35 5.73 17.88
CA ILE A 141 -6.03 5.85 19.17
C ILE A 141 -5.57 4.76 20.14
N GLY A 142 -5.44 3.53 19.65
CA GLY A 142 -5.17 2.34 20.44
C GLY A 142 -3.71 1.88 20.46
N PHE A 143 -2.79 2.62 19.83
CA PHE A 143 -1.36 2.32 19.94
C PHE A 143 -0.89 2.44 21.41
N PRO A 144 -0.06 1.51 21.92
CA PRO A 144 0.32 1.48 23.33
C PRO A 144 1.05 2.75 23.81
N GLU A 145 1.80 3.38 22.90
CA GLU A 145 2.54 4.60 23.17
C GLU A 145 1.77 5.82 22.66
N LYS A 146 1.98 6.98 23.30
CA LYS A 146 1.39 8.22 22.83
C LYS A 146 2.04 8.62 21.49
N LEU A 147 1.22 8.69 20.45
CA LEU A 147 1.64 9.17 19.13
C LEU A 147 1.54 10.69 19.05
N GLU A 148 2.58 11.31 18.54
CA GLU A 148 2.54 12.68 18.03
C GLU A 148 1.94 12.72 16.62
N ASP A 149 1.47 13.88 16.17
CA ASP A 149 0.71 13.98 14.91
C ASP A 149 1.51 13.53 13.67
N TRP A 150 2.83 13.69 13.68
CA TRP A 150 3.75 13.24 12.62
C TRP A 150 4.03 11.72 12.64
N GLN A 151 3.45 10.98 13.58
CA GLN A 151 3.59 9.52 13.70
C GLN A 151 2.31 8.76 13.38
N LYS A 152 1.20 9.46 13.10
CA LYS A 152 -0.15 8.89 12.94
C LYS A 152 -0.42 8.44 11.50
N ALA A 153 -1.45 7.62 11.28
CA ALA A 153 -1.76 7.04 9.98
C ALA A 153 -1.90 8.09 8.86
N GLY A 154 -1.33 7.80 7.69
CA GLY A 154 -1.40 8.66 6.50
C GLY A 154 -0.42 9.83 6.45
N VAL A 155 0.50 9.94 7.40
CA VAL A 155 1.69 10.81 7.26
C VAL A 155 2.69 10.16 6.32
N ASP A 156 3.57 10.98 5.74
CA ASP A 156 4.89 10.54 5.30
C ASP A 156 5.80 10.59 6.53
N TYR A 157 6.11 9.42 7.09
CA TYR A 157 6.63 9.30 8.45
C TYR A 157 7.90 10.12 8.67
N ALA A 158 7.89 10.94 9.73
CA ALA A 158 8.96 11.90 10.07
C ALA A 158 9.27 13.00 9.02
N MET A 159 8.48 13.10 7.94
CA MET A 159 8.68 14.06 6.85
C MET A 159 7.54 15.05 6.74
N TYR A 160 6.31 14.58 6.52
CA TYR A 160 5.15 15.44 6.27
C TYR A 160 3.89 14.97 7.00
N THR A 161 3.15 15.94 7.55
CA THR A 161 1.79 15.72 8.06
C THR A 161 0.75 15.98 6.96
N PRO A 162 -0.43 15.35 7.02
CA PRO A 162 -1.51 15.60 6.07
C PRO A 162 -1.92 17.07 6.07
N THR A 163 -2.06 17.67 4.88
CA THR A 163 -2.58 19.04 4.71
C THR A 163 -4.09 19.12 4.75
N ALA A 164 -4.77 17.99 4.51
CA ALA A 164 -6.21 17.84 4.60
C ALA A 164 -6.59 17.02 5.83
N GLU A 165 -7.81 17.21 6.32
CA GLU A 165 -8.38 16.33 7.34
C GLU A 165 -8.45 14.90 6.80
N LYS A 166 -7.79 13.98 7.50
CA LYS A 166 -7.86 12.56 7.17
C LYS A 166 -9.15 11.95 7.71
N VAL A 167 -9.76 11.09 6.91
CA VAL A 167 -10.91 10.28 7.34
C VAL A 167 -10.42 8.85 7.52
N LEU A 168 -10.21 8.45 8.77
CA LEU A 168 -9.75 7.12 9.13
C LEU A 168 -10.92 6.27 9.62
N LYS A 169 -11.05 5.06 9.06
CA LYS A 169 -12.02 4.05 9.52
C LYS A 169 -11.54 3.41 10.83
N PRO A 170 -12.48 2.96 11.69
CA PRO A 170 -12.13 2.26 12.92
C PRO A 170 -11.23 1.03 12.67
N VAL A 171 -10.49 0.65 13.71
CA VAL A 171 -9.75 -0.63 13.74
C VAL A 171 -10.67 -1.79 13.34
N GLY A 172 -10.17 -2.68 12.47
CA GLY A 172 -10.93 -3.81 11.94
C GLY A 172 -11.75 -3.49 10.68
N GLU A 173 -11.83 -2.23 10.26
CA GLU A 173 -12.40 -1.84 8.97
C GLU A 173 -11.31 -1.56 7.92
N TRP A 174 -11.70 -1.64 6.65
CA TRP A 174 -10.81 -1.34 5.52
C TRP A 174 -10.75 0.16 5.27
N ASN A 175 -9.53 0.70 5.23
CA ASN A 175 -9.19 2.03 4.73
C ASN A 175 -8.69 1.91 3.29
N HIS A 176 -8.81 2.99 2.51
CA HIS A 176 -8.26 3.10 1.16
C HIS A 176 -7.28 4.27 1.11
N SER A 177 -6.10 4.04 0.55
CA SER A 177 -5.03 5.03 0.44
C SER A 177 -4.50 5.12 -0.98
N ARG A 178 -3.96 6.28 -1.35
CA ARG A 178 -3.33 6.54 -2.64
C ARG A 178 -2.03 7.32 -2.46
N ILE A 179 -0.96 6.90 -3.12
CA ILE A 179 0.38 7.49 -3.14
C ILE A 179 0.72 7.79 -4.61
N VAL A 180 1.22 8.99 -4.92
CA VAL A 180 1.51 9.47 -6.29
C VAL A 180 2.87 10.17 -6.30
#